data_AF-A0A1M3LDN6-F1
#
_entry.id   AF-A0A1M3LDN6-F1
#
_cell.length_a   1.000
_cell.length_b   1.000
_cell.length_c   1.000
_cell.angle_alpha   90.00
_cell.angle_beta   90.00
_cell.angle_gamma   90.00
#
_symmetry.space_group_name_H-M   'P 1'
#
loop_
_entity.id
_entity.type
_entity.pdbx_description
1 polymer ?
#
loop_
_entity_poly.entity_id
_entity_poly.type
_entity_poly.pdbx_seq_one_letter_code
_entity_poly.pdbx_strand_id
1 'polypeptide(L)' 'MHKHHCVAGYHSKADSLILSACIDGKRIETIEVSISQLKVIQSRGVCNKNTKHHNKIIQLVEQNISLIENRLAA' A
#
# COMPACT_ATOMS: atom_id res chain seq x y z
N MET A 1 -28.29 1.31 7.20
CA MET A 1 -27.16 1.33 6.24
C MET A 1 -25.90 0.98 7.00
N HIS A 2 -25.55 -0.31 7.07
CA HIS A 2 -24.51 -0.78 8.00
C HIS A 2 -23.20 -1.08 7.29
N LYS A 3 -22.16 -0.40 7.82
CA LYS A 3 -20.73 -0.68 7.74
C LYS A 3 -20.05 -0.33 6.42
N HIS A 4 -19.15 0.65 6.49
CA HIS A 4 -17.79 0.49 5.98
C HIS A 4 -16.86 1.50 6.67
N HIS A 5 -16.85 1.47 8.01
CA HIS A 5 -15.70 2.00 8.75
C HIS A 5 -14.57 0.99 8.60
N CYS A 6 -13.92 0.98 7.43
CA CYS A 6 -12.64 0.33 7.23
C CYS A 6 -11.55 1.23 7.80
N VAL A 7 -11.56 1.44 9.12
CA VAL A 7 -10.38 1.93 9.83
C VAL A 7 -9.82 0.72 10.55
N ALA A 8 -9.16 -0.15 9.79
CA ALA A 8 -8.33 -1.17 10.38
C ALA A 8 -7.11 -0.47 10.99
N GLY A 9 -6.76 -0.83 12.22
CA GLY A 9 -5.67 -0.26 13.01
C GLY A 9 -4.29 -0.52 12.42
N TYR A 10 -3.99 0.11 11.28
CA TYR A 10 -2.66 0.07 10.67
C TYR A 10 -1.60 0.73 11.57
N HIS A 11 -2.00 1.63 12.46
CA HIS A 11 -1.11 2.34 13.38
C HIS A 11 -0.40 1.43 14.40
N SER A 12 -0.94 0.25 14.72
CA SER A 12 -0.31 -0.67 15.68
C SER A 12 0.66 -1.67 15.03
N LYS A 13 0.75 -1.70 13.69
CA LYS A 13 1.64 -2.60 12.96
C LYS A 13 2.96 -1.90 12.63
N ALA A 14 3.93 -2.03 13.54
CA ALA A 14 5.28 -1.49 13.32
C ALA A 14 5.98 -2.05 12.07
N ASP A 15 5.58 -3.25 11.64
CA ASP A 15 6.16 -3.95 10.48
C ASP A 15 5.40 -3.69 9.15
N SER A 16 4.49 -2.71 9.13
CA SER A 16 3.65 -2.44 7.96
C SER A 16 3.72 -0.98 7.55
N LEU A 17 4.15 -0.76 6.31
CA LEU A 17 4.12 0.55 5.67
C LEU A 17 2.90 0.64 4.76
N ILE A 18 2.04 1.63 5.01
CA ILE A 18 0.84 1.87 4.19
C ILE A 18 1.10 3.01 3.23
N LEU A 19 0.98 2.73 1.94
CA LEU A 19 1.09 3.69 0.85
C LEU A 19 -0.28 3.89 0.18
N SER A 20 -0.50 5.09 -0.36
CA SER A 20 -1.69 5.41 -1.16
C SER A 20 -1.28 5.77 -2.56
N ALA A 21 -1.72 4.99 -3.55
CA ALA A 21 -1.57 5.34 -4.96
C ALA A 21 -2.66 6.34 -5.34
N CYS A 22 -2.27 7.49 -5.87
CA CYS A 22 -3.17 8.55 -6.29
C CYS A 22 -2.94 8.90 -7.76
N ILE A 23 -4.03 9.13 -8.49
CA ILE A 23 -4.02 9.71 -9.84
C ILE A 23 -4.83 11.00 -9.75
N ASP A 24 -4.26 12.11 -10.24
CA ASP A 24 -4.90 13.43 -10.19
C ASP A 24 -5.38 13.83 -8.77
N GLY A 25 -4.58 13.50 -7.75
CA GLY A 25 -4.92 13.74 -6.34
C GLY A 25 -5.99 12.82 -5.75
N LYS A 26 -6.58 11.94 -6.56
CA LYS A 26 -7.59 10.97 -6.11
C LYS A 26 -6.95 9.62 -5.82
N ARG A 27 -7.11 9.13 -4.58
CA ARG A 27 -6.66 7.79 -4.20
C ARG A 27 -7.38 6.72 -5.01
N ILE A 28 -6.61 5.85 -5.66
CA ILE A 28 -7.11 4.73 -6.46
C ILE A 28 -6.88 3.38 -5.76
N GLU A 29 -5.75 3.18 -5.09
CA GLU A 29 -5.44 1.97 -4.32
C GLU A 29 -4.72 2.30 -3.01
N THR A 30 -4.90 1.42 -2.03
CA THR A 30 -4.11 1.38 -0.79
C THR A 30 -3.21 0.17 -0.86
N ILE A 31 -1.93 0.38 -0.60
CA ILE A 31 -0.87 -0.61 -0.68
C ILE A 31 -0.29 -0.82 0.71
N GLU A 32 -0.25 -2.07 1.17
CA GLU A 32 0.41 -2.49 2.40
C GLU A 32 1.70 -3.22 2.03
N VAL A 33 2.81 -2.70 2.53
CA VAL A 33 4.16 -3.23 2.33
C VAL A 33 4.66 -3.75 3.66
N SER A 34 5.21 -4.97 3.67
CA SER A 34 5.95 -5.50 4.81
C SER A 34 7.32 -4.83 4.84
N ILE A 35 7.65 -4.22 5.97
CA ILE A 35 8.98 -3.61 6.15
C ILE A 35 10.04 -4.71 6.34
N SER A 36 9.76 -5.71 7.17
CA SER A 36 10.67 -6.84 7.43
C SER A 36 10.98 -7.67 6.19
N GLN A 37 10.01 -7.84 5.31
CA GLN A 37 10.16 -8.64 4.09
C GLN A 37 10.39 -7.79 2.83
N LEU A 38 10.32 -6.45 2.97
CA LEU A 38 10.46 -5.49 1.86
C LEU A 38 9.64 -5.90 0.62
N LYS A 39 8.37 -6.24 0.85
CA LYS A 39 7.48 -6.75 -0.21
C LYS A 39 6.05 -6.24 -0.06
N VAL A 40 5.34 -6.14 -1.17
CA VAL A 40 3.90 -5.82 -1.17
C VAL A 40 3.12 -7.00 -0.61
N ILE A 41 2.40 -6.81 0.50
CA ILE A 41 1.48 -7.81 1.08
C ILE A 41 0.09 -7.67 0.45
N GLN A 42 -0.34 -6.42 0.22
CA GLN A 42 -1.67 -6.13 -0.28
C GLN A 42 -1.65 -4.87 -1.14
N SER A 43 -2.42 -4.86 -2.23
CA SER A 43 -2.75 -3.65 -2.98
C SER A 43 -4.20 -3.75 -3.40
N ARG A 44 -5.07 -2.86 -2.92
CA ARG A 44 -6.51 -2.93 -3.20
C ARG A 44 -7.11 -1.55 -3.39
N GLY A 45 -8.00 -1.44 -4.37
CA GLY A 45 -8.81 -0.25 -4.61
C GLY A 45 -10.12 -0.25 -3.83
N VAL A 46 -11.02 0.65 -4.25
CA VAL A 46 -12.37 0.78 -3.68
C VAL A 46 -13.10 -0.57 -3.72
N CYS A 47 -13.78 -0.92 -2.63
CA CYS A 47 -14.47 -2.20 -2.45
C CYS A 47 -13.56 -3.44 -2.58
N ASN A 48 -12.28 -3.34 -2.19
CA ASN A 48 -11.29 -4.42 -2.25
C ASN A 48 -11.08 -5.01 -3.65
N LYS A 49 -11.35 -4.25 -4.71
CA LYS A 49 -11.16 -4.68 -6.09
C LYS A 49 -9.80 -4.23 -6.62
N ASN A 50 -9.24 -5.01 -7.54
CA ASN A 50 -8.08 -4.57 -8.31
C ASN A 50 -8.51 -3.46 -9.26
N THR A 51 -7.75 -2.37 -9.32
CA THR A 51 -7.96 -1.33 -10.32
C THR A 51 -7.26 -1.70 -11.62
N LYS A 52 -7.57 -0.96 -12.69
CA LYS A 52 -6.86 -1.07 -13.97
C LYS A 52 -5.34 -0.89 -13.82
N HIS A 53 -4.89 -0.16 -12.80
CA HIS A 53 -3.49 0.17 -12.57
C HIS A 53 -2.81 -0.77 -11.56
N HIS A 54 -3.54 -1.72 -10.99
CA HIS A 54 -3.06 -2.61 -9.93
C HIS A 54 -1.66 -3.20 -10.20
N ASN A 55 -1.49 -3.90 -11.32
CA ASN A 55 -0.22 -4.53 -11.66
C ASN A 55 0.91 -3.51 -11.83
N LYS A 56 0.60 -2.34 -12.41
CA LYS A 56 1.58 -1.26 -12.60
C LYS A 56 2.00 -0.67 -11.26
N ILE A 57 1.06 -0.51 -10.32
CA ILE A 57 1.33 0.00 -8.97
C ILE A 57 2.25 -0.98 -8.24
N ILE A 58 1.94 -2.28 -8.25
CA ILE A 58 2.77 -3.30 -7.60
C ILE A 58 4.18 -3.28 -8.18
N GLN A 59 4.32 -3.34 -9.50
CA GLN A 59 5.64 -3.30 -10.16
C GLN A 59 6.44 -2.05 -9.80
N LEU A 60 5.80 -0.88 -9.77
CA LEU A 60 6.48 0.36 -9.40
C LEU A 60 6.97 0.33 -7.94
N VAL A 61 6.15 -0.19 -7.02
CA VAL A 61 6.55 -0.29 -5.61
C VAL A 61 7.68 -1.30 -5.44
N GLU A 62 7.59 -2.48 -6.06
CA GLU A 62 8.63 -3.51 -5.99
C GLU A 62 9.95 -3.05 -6.59
N GLN A 63 9.92 -2.35 -7.73
CA GLN A 63 11.14 -1.80 -8.36
C GLN A 63 11.84 -0.74 -7.51
N ASN A 64 11.10 -0.05 -6.64
CA ASN A 64 11.63 1.04 -5.80
C ASN A 64 11.79 0.63 -4.33
N ILE A 65 11.59 -0.64 -3.99
CA ILE A 65 11.54 -1.08 -2.59
C ILE A 65 12.89 -0.91 -1.86
N SER A 66 14.00 -1.02 -2.59
CA SER A 66 15.34 -0.76 -2.07
C SER A 66 15.53 0.70 -1.59
N LEU A 67 14.78 1.65 -2.14
CA LEU A 67 14.80 3.04 -1.67
C LEU A 67 14.13 3.17 -0.29
N ILE A 68 13.14 2.32 0.00
CA ILE A 68 12.47 2.27 1.30
C ILE A 68 13.44 1.68 2.33
N GLU A 69 14.12 0.60 2.00
CA GLU A 69 15.15 -0.02 2.83
C GLU A 69 16.26 0.98 3.21
N ASN A 70 16.82 1.69 2.21
CA ASN A 70 17.84 2.70 2.44
C ASN A 70 17.38 3.83 3.37
N ARG A 71 16.09 4.20 3.34
CA ARG A 71 15.52 5.24 4.22
C ARG A 71 15.24 4.75 5.63
N LEU A 72 15.06 3.45 5.83
CA LEU A 72 14.87 2.86 7.15
C LEU A 72 16.20 2.67 7.89
N ALA A 73 17.29 2.48 7.15
CA ALA A 73 18.64 2.32 7.69
C ALA A 73 19.36 3.64 8.01
N ALA A 74 18.84 4.78 7.54
CA ALA A 74 19.40 6.12 7.73
C ALA A 74 18.84 6.81 8.98
#